data_AF-A0A7D9D151-F1
#
_entry.id   AF-A0A7D9D151-F1
#
_cell.length_a   1.000
_cell.length_b   1.000
_cell.length_c   1.000
_cell.angle_alpha   90.00
_cell.angle_beta   90.00
_cell.angle_gamma   90.00
#
_symmetry.space_group_name_H-M   'P 1'
#
loop_
_entity.id
_entity.type
_entity.pdbx_description
1 polymer ?
#
loop_
_entity_poly.entity_id
_entity_poly.type
_entity_poly.pdbx_seq_one_letter_code
_entity_poly.pdbx_strand_id
1 'polypeptide(L)'
;MRCLLIPVLTLIPVLALSDGMPASEDATVGKAVYSQTCVACHGVNGKGTIPGVTDFTGKDSPLRKSDAKLVNNISEGFQSPGSFMAMPAKGGNPTLTEADVRAVLAFLRAEFGT
;
A
#
# COMPACT_ATOMS: atom_id res chain seq x y z
N MET A 1 -32.86 -48.47 27.83
CA MET A 1 -32.62 -47.23 28.62
C MET A 1 -31.51 -46.45 27.92
N ARG A 2 -31.82 -45.24 27.46
CA ARG A 2 -30.96 -44.34 26.70
C ARG A 2 -29.81 -43.82 27.57
N CYS A 3 -28.60 -43.74 27.01
CA CYS A 3 -27.72 -42.58 27.15
C CYS A 3 -26.61 -42.66 26.09
N LEU A 4 -26.94 -42.22 24.87
CA LEU A 4 -25.95 -41.79 23.88
C LEU A 4 -25.37 -40.46 24.40
N LEU A 5 -24.14 -40.50 24.91
CA LEU A 5 -23.34 -39.30 25.14
C LEU A 5 -22.74 -38.88 23.79
N ILE A 6 -23.38 -37.90 23.14
CA ILE A 6 -22.77 -37.15 22.04
C ILE A 6 -21.96 -36.04 22.71
N PRO A 7 -20.61 -36.02 22.63
CA PRO A 7 -19.88 -34.84 23.01
C PRO A 7 -20.26 -33.77 21.99
N VAL A 8 -20.99 -32.75 22.46
CA VAL A 8 -21.27 -31.55 21.69
C VAL A 8 -19.92 -30.89 21.40
N LEU A 9 -19.38 -31.18 20.23
CA LEU A 9 -18.28 -30.46 19.62
C LEU A 9 -18.81 -29.05 19.37
N THR A 10 -18.58 -28.18 20.34
CA THR A 10 -18.91 -26.76 20.25
C THR A 10 -18.14 -26.19 19.06
N LEU A 11 -18.89 -25.82 18.01
CA LEU A 11 -18.42 -24.89 17.00
C LEU A 11 -18.08 -23.59 17.72
N ILE A 12 -16.81 -23.42 18.07
CA ILE A 12 -16.25 -22.10 18.33
C ILE A 12 -16.09 -21.47 16.94
N PRO A 13 -16.84 -20.41 16.59
CA PRO A 13 -16.51 -19.65 15.41
C PRO A 13 -15.13 -19.04 15.67
N VAL A 14 -14.12 -19.48 14.93
CA VAL A 14 -12.86 -18.75 14.81
C VAL A 14 -13.22 -17.45 14.09
N LEU A 15 -13.61 -16.44 14.88
CA LEU A 15 -13.50 -15.05 14.47
C LEU A 15 -12.01 -14.85 14.17
N ALA A 16 -11.65 -14.92 12.90
CA ALA A 16 -10.39 -14.40 12.42
C ALA A 16 -10.44 -12.90 12.66
N LEU A 17 -9.92 -12.46 13.80
CA LEU A 17 -9.43 -11.10 13.93
C LEU A 17 -8.35 -11.00 12.86
N SER A 18 -8.62 -10.18 11.85
CA SER A 18 -7.59 -9.68 10.95
C SER A 18 -6.73 -8.76 11.81
N ASP A 19 -5.82 -9.36 12.59
CA ASP A 19 -4.71 -8.67 13.20
C ASP A 19 -3.99 -7.96 12.07
N GLY A 20 -4.06 -6.62 12.09
CA GLY A 20 -3.19 -5.82 11.24
C GLY A 20 -1.76 -6.23 11.57
N MET A 21 -1.08 -6.76 10.57
CA MET A 21 0.33 -7.13 10.64
C MET A 21 1.11 -5.97 11.31
N PRO A 22 2.07 -6.24 12.21
CA PRO A 22 2.83 -5.17 12.84
C PRO A 22 3.41 -4.24 11.77
N ALA A 23 3.26 -2.92 11.97
CA ALA A 23 3.66 -1.88 11.02
C ALA A 23 5.13 -2.00 10.52
N SER A 24 5.98 -2.72 11.26
CA SER A 24 7.36 -3.03 10.89
C SER A 24 7.51 -4.04 9.73
N GLU A 25 6.62 -5.04 9.64
CA GLU A 25 6.60 -5.99 8.52
C GLU A 25 6.03 -5.31 7.27
N ASP A 26 4.96 -4.53 7.44
CA ASP A 26 4.36 -3.71 6.38
C ASP A 26 5.35 -2.68 5.82
N ALA A 27 6.17 -2.04 6.66
CA ALA A 27 7.19 -1.11 6.20
C ALA A 27 8.30 -1.81 5.39
N THR A 28 8.69 -3.03 5.77
CA THR A 28 9.69 -3.82 5.03
C THR A 28 9.15 -4.25 3.67
N VAL A 29 7.91 -4.76 3.63
CA VAL A 29 7.20 -5.09 2.38
C VAL A 29 7.05 -3.85 1.51
N GLY A 30 6.60 -2.74 2.08
CA GLY A 30 6.41 -1.47 1.38
C GLY A 30 7.69 -0.95 0.76
N LYS A 31 8.80 -1.00 1.48
CA LYS A 31 10.13 -0.63 0.96
C LYS A 31 10.55 -1.53 -0.20
N ALA A 32 10.30 -2.84 -0.10
CA ALA A 32 10.62 -3.78 -1.17
C ALA A 32 9.79 -3.52 -2.43
N VAL A 33 8.47 -3.27 -2.29
CA VAL A 33 7.58 -2.89 -3.39
C VAL A 33 8.05 -1.59 -4.04
N TYR A 34 8.35 -0.56 -3.23
CA TYR A 34 8.84 0.72 -3.72
C TYR A 34 10.12 0.55 -4.54
N SER A 35 11.09 -0.17 -4.00
CA SER A 35 12.41 -0.37 -4.61
C SER A 35 12.33 -1.17 -5.92
N GLN A 36 11.37 -2.07 -6.06
CA GLN A 36 11.23 -2.92 -7.26
C GLN A 36 10.35 -2.28 -8.33
N THR A 37 9.32 -1.54 -7.95
CA THR A 37 8.27 -1.08 -8.87
C THR A 37 8.25 0.44 -9.05
N CYS A 38 8.41 1.20 -7.97
CA CYS A 38 8.09 2.63 -7.97
C CYS A 38 9.32 3.53 -8.17
N VAL A 39 10.49 3.06 -7.71
CA VAL A 39 11.72 3.86 -7.60
C VAL A 39 12.23 4.38 -8.95
N ALA A 40 11.96 3.67 -10.04
CA ALA A 40 12.43 4.05 -11.37
C ALA A 40 11.93 5.45 -11.79
N CYS A 41 10.71 5.81 -11.39
CA CYS A 41 10.10 7.10 -11.69
C CYS A 41 10.10 8.04 -10.49
N HIS A 42 9.89 7.51 -9.27
CA HIS A 42 9.78 8.32 -8.06
C HIS A 42 11.11 8.62 -7.37
N GLY A 43 12.19 7.93 -7.77
CA GLY A 43 13.56 8.16 -7.32
C GLY A 43 13.84 7.62 -5.92
N VAL A 44 15.10 7.29 -5.63
CA VAL A 44 15.50 6.77 -4.30
C VAL A 44 15.25 7.75 -3.15
N ASN A 45 15.19 9.04 -3.47
CA ASN A 45 14.98 10.14 -2.52
C ASN A 45 13.54 10.66 -2.51
N GLY A 46 12.61 10.02 -3.24
CA GLY A 46 11.22 10.44 -3.32
C GLY A 46 10.96 11.75 -4.06
N LYS A 47 11.96 12.33 -4.75
CA LYS A 47 11.84 13.62 -5.46
C LYS A 47 11.35 13.51 -6.90
N GLY A 48 11.18 12.29 -7.41
CA GLY A 48 10.96 12.05 -8.83
C GLY A 48 12.25 12.13 -9.65
N THR A 49 12.34 11.30 -10.69
CA THR A 49 13.48 11.25 -11.63
C THR A 49 13.15 11.78 -13.01
N ILE A 50 11.86 12.00 -13.30
CA ILE A 50 11.36 12.44 -14.61
C ILE A 50 10.39 13.63 -14.46
N PRO A 51 10.29 14.53 -15.45
CA PRO A 51 9.37 15.67 -15.40
C PRO A 51 7.92 15.23 -15.20
N GLY A 52 7.22 15.90 -14.28
CA GLY A 52 5.81 15.63 -13.97
C GLY A 52 5.59 14.58 -12.88
N VAL A 53 6.64 13.87 -12.43
CA VAL A 53 6.57 13.06 -11.22
C VAL A 53 6.72 13.93 -9.99
N THR A 54 5.91 13.62 -8.98
CA THR A 54 5.78 14.41 -7.75
C THR A 54 7.00 14.27 -6.82
N ASP A 55 7.31 15.36 -6.10
CA ASP A 55 8.22 15.34 -4.97
C ASP A 55 7.44 15.07 -3.68
N PHE A 56 7.71 13.91 -3.06
CA PHE A 56 7.07 13.49 -1.81
C PHE A 56 7.58 14.25 -0.57
N THR A 57 8.74 14.90 -0.66
CA THR A 57 9.43 15.57 0.46
C THR A 57 9.08 17.06 0.57
N GLY A 58 8.35 17.60 -0.41
CA GLY A 58 8.02 19.02 -0.48
C GLY A 58 6.76 19.40 0.31
N LYS A 59 6.59 20.71 0.56
CA LYS A 59 5.40 21.28 1.23
C LYS A 59 4.07 20.91 0.55
N ASP A 60 4.10 20.75 -0.77
CA ASP A 60 2.96 20.42 -1.62
C ASP A 60 2.85 18.90 -1.85
N SER A 61 3.51 18.09 -1.00
CA SER A 61 3.56 16.64 -1.13
C SER A 61 2.15 16.04 -1.19
N PRO A 62 1.88 15.17 -2.18
CA PRO A 62 0.60 14.48 -2.28
C PRO A 62 0.38 13.52 -1.11
N LEU A 63 1.42 13.16 -0.35
CA LEU A 63 1.29 12.34 0.85
C LEU A 63 0.39 13.00 1.92
N ARG A 64 0.10 14.31 1.81
CA ARG A 64 -0.88 14.98 2.69
C ARG A 64 -2.35 14.61 2.39
N LYS A 65 -2.63 13.92 1.27
CA LYS A 65 -3.97 13.44 0.93
C LYS A 65 -4.37 12.26 1.82
N SER A 66 -5.66 11.91 1.82
CA SER A 66 -6.15 10.74 2.56
C SER A 66 -5.61 9.43 1.97
N ASP A 67 -5.50 8.41 2.83
CA ASP A 67 -5.03 7.08 2.41
C ASP A 67 -5.92 6.50 1.33
N ALA A 68 -7.24 6.60 1.48
CA ALA A 68 -8.19 6.12 0.46
C ALA A 68 -7.92 6.73 -0.93
N LYS A 69 -7.59 8.03 -0.98
CA LYS A 69 -7.28 8.70 -2.26
C LYS A 69 -5.95 8.20 -2.84
N LEU A 70 -4.93 8.05 -2.00
CA LEU A 70 -3.61 7.63 -2.45
C LEU A 70 -3.57 6.16 -2.83
N VAL A 71 -4.23 5.28 -2.07
CA VAL A 71 -4.44 3.87 -2.42
C VAL A 71 -5.16 3.79 -3.78
N ASN A 72 -6.27 4.50 -3.98
CA ASN A 72 -6.96 4.50 -5.26
C ASN A 72 -6.06 4.97 -6.41
N ASN A 73 -5.32 6.06 -6.22
CA ASN A 73 -4.38 6.56 -7.23
C ASN A 73 -3.30 5.50 -7.56
N ILE A 74 -2.78 4.79 -6.56
CA ILE A 74 -1.78 3.74 -6.78
C ILE A 74 -2.42 2.52 -7.46
N SER A 75 -3.57 2.04 -7.00
CA SER A 75 -4.24 0.86 -7.54
C SER A 75 -4.73 1.06 -8.98
N GLU A 76 -5.37 2.18 -9.27
CA GLU A 76 -6.00 2.45 -10.57
C GLU A 76 -5.10 3.25 -11.53
N GLY A 77 -4.01 3.80 -11.02
CA GLY A 77 -3.19 4.76 -11.74
C GLY A 77 -3.71 6.19 -11.58
N PHE A 78 -2.90 7.15 -12.00
CA PHE A 78 -3.21 8.56 -11.79
C PHE A 78 -2.50 9.47 -12.80
N GLN A 79 -3.25 10.38 -13.41
CA GLN A 79 -2.68 11.46 -14.21
C GLN A 79 -2.52 12.70 -13.32
N SER A 80 -1.29 13.04 -12.96
CA SER A 80 -1.00 14.29 -12.26
C SER A 80 -1.28 15.49 -13.18
N PRO A 81 -1.92 16.57 -12.68
CA PRO A 81 -2.10 17.78 -13.48
C PRO A 81 -0.77 18.27 -14.04
N GLY A 82 -0.72 18.50 -15.36
CA GLY A 82 0.49 18.95 -16.05
C GLY A 82 1.55 17.88 -16.31
N SER A 83 1.31 16.61 -15.93
CA SER A 83 2.17 15.50 -16.36
C SER A 83 1.87 15.09 -17.80
N PHE A 84 2.92 14.85 -18.58
CA PHE A 84 2.80 14.30 -19.93
C PHE A 84 2.51 12.79 -19.93
N MET A 85 2.78 12.12 -18.80
CA MET A 85 2.61 10.67 -18.65
C MET A 85 1.75 10.38 -17.42
N ALA A 86 0.74 9.53 -17.62
CA ALA A 86 -0.04 9.01 -16.51
C ALA A 86 0.78 7.99 -15.71
N MET A 87 0.66 8.03 -14.39
CA MET A 87 1.14 6.95 -13.53
C MET A 87 0.29 5.69 -13.82
N PRO A 88 0.90 4.58 -14.24
CA PRO A 88 0.16 3.36 -14.54
C PRO A 88 -0.42 2.74 -13.25
N ALA A 89 -1.53 2.02 -13.40
CA ALA A 89 -2.11 1.20 -12.34
C ALA A 89 -1.04 0.30 -11.71
N LYS A 90 -0.97 0.33 -10.37
CA LYS A 90 0.01 -0.41 -9.55
C LYS A 90 1.47 -0.18 -9.97
N GLY A 91 1.78 1.00 -10.49
CA GLY A 91 3.12 1.30 -11.01
C GLY A 91 3.53 0.44 -12.21
N GLY A 92 2.56 -0.14 -12.93
CA GLY A 92 2.80 -1.06 -14.04
C GLY A 92 3.02 -2.50 -13.62
N ASN A 93 2.89 -2.82 -12.33
CA ASN A 93 3.01 -4.17 -11.81
C ASN A 93 1.63 -4.78 -11.48
N PRO A 94 1.03 -5.58 -12.37
CA PRO A 94 -0.31 -6.12 -12.15
C PRO A 94 -0.37 -7.16 -11.02
N THR A 95 0.77 -7.66 -10.53
CA THR A 95 0.80 -8.68 -9.48
C THR A 95 0.63 -8.10 -8.08
N LEU A 96 0.77 -6.78 -7.91
CA LEU A 96 0.59 -6.14 -6.60
C LEU A 96 -0.84 -6.32 -6.10
N THR A 97 -0.95 -6.74 -4.85
CA THR A 97 -2.21 -6.86 -4.13
C THR A 97 -2.59 -5.54 -3.48
N GLU A 98 -3.83 -5.44 -3.02
CA GLU A 98 -4.28 -4.31 -2.21
C GLU A 98 -3.48 -4.17 -0.90
N ALA A 99 -2.98 -5.28 -0.35
CA ALA A 99 -2.09 -5.25 0.82
C ALA A 99 -0.74 -4.62 0.47
N ASP A 100 -0.14 -4.98 -0.67
CA ASP A 100 1.12 -4.40 -1.15
C ASP A 100 0.99 -2.89 -1.39
N VAL A 101 -0.14 -2.45 -1.95
CA VAL A 101 -0.43 -1.03 -2.18
C VAL A 101 -0.51 -0.26 -0.86
N ARG A 102 -1.15 -0.82 0.16
CA ARG A 102 -1.19 -0.21 1.50
C ARG A 102 0.17 -0.19 2.17
N ALA A 103 0.92 -1.29 2.07
CA ALA A 103 2.27 -1.40 2.61
C ALA A 103 3.21 -0.36 2.00
N VAL A 104 3.19 -0.18 0.66
CA VAL A 104 4.02 0.83 0.01
C VAL A 104 3.59 2.25 0.38
N LEU A 105 2.30 2.52 0.53
CA LEU A 105 1.84 3.83 1.02
C LEU A 105 2.31 4.11 2.45
N ALA A 106 2.26 3.11 3.33
CA ALA A 106 2.79 3.22 4.70
C ALA A 106 4.28 3.54 4.69
N PHE A 107 5.07 2.84 3.85
CA PHE A 107 6.49 3.14 3.65
C PHE A 107 6.71 4.58 3.14
N LEU A 108 5.97 5.03 2.12
CA LEU A 108 6.11 6.40 1.59
C LEU A 108 5.88 7.46 2.66
N ARG A 109 4.88 7.28 3.52
CA ARG A 109 4.60 8.17 4.64
C ARG A 109 5.71 8.16 5.67
N ALA A 110 6.21 6.97 6.04
CA ALA A 110 7.25 6.84 7.05
C ALA A 110 8.60 7.41 6.58
N GLU A 111 8.95 7.21 5.30
CA GLU A 111 10.25 7.60 4.75
C GLU A 111 10.27 9.07 4.28
N PHE A 112 9.19 9.54 3.63
CA PHE A 112 9.17 10.84 2.95
C PHE A 112 8.11 11.80 3.50
N GLY A 113 7.20 11.33 4.34
CA GLY A 113 6.17 12.17 4.94
C GLY A 113 6.76 13.17 5.92
N THR A 114 6.37 14.43 5.76
CA THR A 114 6.71 15.56 6.65
C THR A 114 5.50 16.04 7.42
#